data_AF-N8YJ86-F1
#
_entry.id   AF-N8YJ86-F1
#
_cell.length_a   1.000
_cell.length_b   1.000
_cell.length_c   1.000
_cell.angle_alpha   90.00
_cell.angle_beta   90.00
_cell.angle_gamma   90.00
#
_symmetry.space_group_name_H-M   'P 1'
#
loop_
_entity.id
_entity.type
_entity.pdbx_description
1 polymer ?
#
loop_
_entity_poly.entity_id
_entity_poly.type
_entity_poly.pdbx_seq_one_letter_code
_entity_poly.pdbx_strand_id
1 'polypeptide(L)'
;MTTSNNNGRALEAKLVDVLCQKNSTISLVGTTHQDQQRDLAYFAALPQSQQQLFEDFAVKYADELSVGSIQTIERLRDSAAIAGDVTDIRLDYGNKTIKNISLKHNHDACKHQRPGALIKNQLGIIDPNLDKQYRSELKSIENRFKNLVLVSDIDNDGNCLFSRIKVRVPHSIPNLYSDVCNLVMHYLLNHTDAASIQRYFRFLVGNTNFEKVILDPKSRSILIKDFSNIPNANSLIKAYIDPKNGYLVVQFDNNFILNMRLHTASSKFKLTSSLSLKFDSTVDMNNAPVPSRTITF
;
A
#
# COMPACT_ATOMS: atom_id res chain seq x y z
N MET A 1 5.41 13.74 -9.91
CA MET A 1 5.39 12.31 -9.49
C MET A 1 6.73 11.99 -8.85
N THR A 2 6.75 11.10 -7.85
CA THR A 2 8.00 10.69 -7.18
C THR A 2 8.74 9.63 -8.01
N THR A 3 10.06 9.55 -7.88
CA THR A 3 10.90 8.54 -8.57
C THR A 3 10.43 7.11 -8.30
N SER A 4 9.99 6.80 -7.07
CA SER A 4 9.49 5.48 -6.71
C SER A 4 8.21 5.09 -7.47
N ASN A 5 7.29 6.02 -7.69
CA ASN A 5 6.07 5.75 -8.45
C ASN A 5 6.39 5.50 -9.93
N ASN A 6 7.33 6.26 -10.50
CA ASN A 6 7.76 6.06 -11.88
C ASN A 6 8.43 4.69 -12.06
N ASN A 7 9.24 4.24 -11.10
CA ASN A 7 9.87 2.92 -11.15
C ASN A 7 8.84 1.78 -11.08
N GLY A 8 7.81 1.89 -10.23
CA GLY A 8 6.72 0.91 -10.18
C GLY A 8 5.99 0.81 -11.52
N ARG A 9 5.59 1.96 -12.08
CA ARG A 9 4.91 2.02 -13.39
C ARG A 9 5.78 1.50 -14.54
N ALA A 10 7.07 1.78 -14.54
CA ALA A 10 8.01 1.27 -15.52
C ALA A 10 8.14 -0.27 -15.44
N LEU A 11 8.15 -0.84 -14.23
CA LEU A 11 8.18 -2.29 -14.03
C LEU A 11 6.91 -2.97 -14.54
N GLU A 12 5.73 -2.41 -14.23
CA GLU A 12 4.44 -2.88 -14.74
C GLU A 12 4.38 -2.84 -16.26
N ALA A 13 4.78 -1.70 -16.85
CA ALA A 13 4.81 -1.55 -18.29
C ALA A 13 5.75 -2.58 -18.92
N LYS A 14 6.93 -2.79 -18.33
CA LYS A 14 7.88 -3.73 -18.91
C LYS A 14 7.40 -5.18 -18.87
N LEU A 15 6.71 -5.59 -17.80
CA LEU A 15 6.09 -6.92 -17.75
C LEU A 15 5.04 -7.09 -18.85
N VAL A 16 4.13 -6.12 -19.02
CA VAL A 16 3.09 -6.19 -20.06
C VAL A 16 3.69 -6.23 -21.47
N ASP A 17 4.75 -5.45 -21.72
CA ASP A 17 5.48 -5.47 -22.99
C ASP A 17 6.02 -6.86 -23.33
N VAL A 18 6.71 -7.52 -22.38
CA VAL A 18 7.23 -8.90 -22.56
C VAL A 18 6.10 -9.91 -22.79
N LEU A 19 4.98 -9.79 -22.08
CA LEU A 19 3.83 -10.69 -22.29
C LEU A 19 3.26 -10.56 -23.71
N CYS A 20 3.08 -9.34 -24.21
CA CYS A 20 2.61 -9.08 -25.57
C CYS A 20 3.62 -9.53 -26.65
N GLN A 21 4.91 -9.46 -26.38
CA GLN A 21 5.94 -9.99 -27.28
C GLN A 21 5.91 -11.52 -27.35
N LYS A 22 5.67 -12.19 -26.22
CA LYS A 22 5.53 -13.67 -26.15
C LYS A 22 4.20 -14.18 -26.71
N ASN A 23 3.15 -13.36 -26.70
CA ASN A 23 1.87 -13.68 -27.33
C ASN A 23 1.24 -12.42 -27.96
N SER A 24 1.40 -12.31 -29.28
CA SER A 24 0.91 -11.17 -30.06
C SER A 24 -0.62 -11.13 -30.23
N THR A 25 -1.34 -12.16 -29.79
CA THR A 25 -2.82 -12.22 -29.87
C THR A 25 -3.51 -11.59 -28.66
N ILE A 26 -2.76 -11.24 -27.61
CA ILE A 26 -3.30 -10.61 -26.40
C ILE A 26 -3.93 -9.26 -26.75
N SER A 27 -5.17 -9.07 -26.30
CA SER A 27 -5.87 -7.78 -26.41
C SER A 27 -5.68 -6.93 -25.16
N LEU A 28 -5.20 -5.70 -25.32
CA LEU A 28 -5.12 -4.73 -24.25
C LEU A 28 -6.47 -4.03 -24.07
N VAL A 29 -7.05 -4.09 -22.88
CA VAL A 29 -8.40 -3.57 -22.62
C VAL A 29 -8.38 -2.29 -21.77
N GLY A 30 -9.49 -1.55 -21.78
CA GLY A 30 -9.65 -0.32 -21.01
C GLY A 30 -8.62 0.74 -21.41
N THR A 31 -7.89 1.28 -20.43
CA THR A 31 -6.89 2.34 -20.67
C THR A 31 -5.47 1.81 -20.82
N THR A 32 -5.31 0.48 -20.81
CA THR A 32 -4.02 -0.21 -20.78
C THR A 32 -3.08 0.24 -21.90
N HIS A 33 -3.59 0.41 -23.13
CA HIS A 33 -2.78 0.86 -24.25
C HIS A 33 -2.18 2.26 -24.03
N GLN A 34 -2.97 3.20 -23.50
CA GLN A 34 -2.51 4.56 -23.20
C GLN A 34 -1.52 4.55 -22.03
N ASP A 35 -1.81 3.76 -20.99
CA ASP A 35 -0.92 3.61 -19.83
C ASP A 35 0.42 2.97 -20.23
N GLN A 36 0.40 2.01 -21.16
CA GLN A 36 1.60 1.37 -21.70
C GLN A 36 2.48 2.36 -22.48
N GLN A 37 1.90 3.13 -23.40
CA GLN A 37 2.63 4.14 -24.16
C GLN A 37 3.28 5.17 -23.24
N ARG A 38 2.56 5.67 -22.24
CA ARG A 38 3.07 6.62 -21.26
C ARG A 38 4.19 6.01 -20.42
N ASP A 39 4.00 4.83 -19.87
CA ASP A 39 4.88 4.28 -18.84
C ASP A 39 6.13 3.60 -19.42
N LEU A 40 6.12 3.18 -20.69
CA LEU A 40 7.33 2.78 -21.41
C LEU A 40 8.32 3.94 -21.56
N ALA A 41 7.85 5.18 -21.63
CA ALA A 41 8.74 6.35 -21.60
C ALA A 41 9.47 6.47 -20.24
N TYR A 42 8.81 6.09 -19.14
CA TYR A 42 9.47 6.04 -17.83
C TYR A 42 10.51 4.93 -17.77
N PHE A 43 10.23 3.77 -18.36
CA PHE A 43 11.22 2.69 -18.48
C PHE A 43 12.44 3.12 -19.30
N ALA A 44 12.24 3.71 -20.47
CA ALA A 44 13.32 4.18 -21.35
C ALA A 44 14.21 5.25 -20.68
N ALA A 45 13.66 6.00 -19.73
CA ALA A 45 14.39 7.02 -18.96
C ALA A 45 15.19 6.45 -17.77
N LEU A 46 15.07 5.15 -17.45
CA LEU A 46 15.83 4.52 -16.37
C LEU A 46 17.30 4.32 -16.78
N PRO A 47 18.23 4.23 -15.80
CA PRO A 47 19.59 3.76 -16.07
C PRO A 47 19.59 2.37 -16.72
N GLN A 48 20.54 2.12 -17.63
CA GLN A 48 20.62 0.85 -18.40
C GLN A 48 20.64 -0.39 -17.49
N SER A 49 21.35 -0.34 -16.37
CA SER A 49 21.39 -1.44 -15.40
C SER A 49 20.02 -1.76 -14.80
N GLN A 50 19.19 -0.75 -14.59
CA GLN A 50 17.83 -0.92 -14.07
C GLN A 50 16.86 -1.38 -15.16
N GLN A 51 17.04 -0.90 -16.40
CA GLN A 51 16.29 -1.44 -17.55
C GLN A 51 16.55 -2.93 -17.71
N GLN A 52 17.82 -3.36 -17.68
CA GLN A 52 18.19 -4.77 -17.76
C GLN A 52 17.59 -5.59 -16.62
N LEU A 53 17.64 -5.09 -15.38
CA LEU A 53 17.04 -5.78 -14.24
C LEU A 53 15.53 -5.99 -14.42
N PHE A 54 14.82 -4.99 -14.94
CA PHE A 54 13.38 -5.05 -15.17
C PHE A 54 13.02 -5.96 -16.36
N GLU A 55 13.86 -5.99 -17.40
CA GLU A 55 13.75 -6.94 -18.51
C GLU A 55 13.92 -8.38 -18.01
N ASP A 56 15.03 -8.66 -17.30
CA ASP A 56 15.32 -10.01 -16.79
C ASP A 56 14.20 -10.50 -15.88
N PHE A 57 13.71 -9.62 -14.99
CA PHE A 57 12.55 -9.87 -14.15
C PHE A 57 11.31 -10.23 -14.97
N ALA A 58 10.97 -9.40 -15.97
CA ALA A 58 9.76 -9.55 -16.76
C ALA A 58 9.78 -10.85 -17.57
N VAL A 59 10.92 -11.17 -18.19
CA VAL A 59 11.13 -12.44 -18.91
C VAL A 59 10.97 -13.62 -17.96
N LYS A 60 11.65 -13.58 -16.80
CA LYS A 60 11.62 -14.68 -15.84
C LYS A 60 10.23 -14.91 -15.26
N TYR A 61 9.51 -13.85 -14.89
CA TYR A 61 8.15 -13.99 -14.38
C TYR A 61 7.16 -14.42 -15.48
N ALA A 62 7.35 -13.99 -16.72
CA ALA A 62 6.52 -14.44 -17.83
C ALA A 62 6.62 -15.96 -18.06
N ASP A 63 7.76 -16.59 -17.77
CA ASP A 63 7.92 -18.04 -17.86
C ASP A 63 7.12 -18.81 -16.79
N GLU A 64 6.71 -18.15 -15.71
CA GLU A 64 5.83 -18.71 -14.68
C GLU A 64 4.34 -18.62 -15.05
N LEU A 65 4.03 -18.00 -16.19
CA LEU A 65 2.66 -17.76 -16.65
C LEU A 65 2.39 -18.58 -17.91
N SER A 66 1.16 -19.06 -18.07
CA SER A 66 0.69 -19.66 -19.33
C SER A 66 0.39 -18.58 -20.37
N VAL A 67 1.42 -17.84 -20.80
CA VAL A 67 1.27 -16.62 -21.63
C VAL A 67 0.50 -16.87 -22.94
N GLY A 68 0.72 -18.03 -23.57
CA GLY A 68 0.00 -18.42 -24.79
C GLY A 68 -1.51 -18.60 -24.62
N SER A 69 -2.01 -18.69 -23.38
CA SER A 69 -3.44 -18.80 -23.07
C SER A 69 -4.06 -17.48 -22.59
N ILE A 70 -3.26 -16.42 -22.42
CA ILE A 70 -3.78 -15.10 -22.04
C ILE A 70 -4.54 -14.52 -23.24
N GLN A 71 -5.79 -14.11 -23.02
CA GLN A 71 -6.61 -13.44 -24.03
C GLN A 71 -6.57 -11.92 -23.86
N THR A 72 -6.70 -11.42 -22.63
CA THR A 72 -6.69 -9.99 -22.37
C THR A 72 -5.81 -9.59 -21.19
N ILE A 73 -5.30 -8.36 -21.25
CA ILE A 73 -4.59 -7.70 -20.16
C ILE A 73 -5.23 -6.36 -19.86
N GLU A 74 -5.53 -6.13 -18.57
CA GLU A 74 -5.96 -4.85 -18.04
C GLU A 74 -4.93 -4.34 -17.01
N ARG A 75 -4.43 -3.12 -17.19
CA ARG A 75 -3.71 -2.39 -16.13
C ARG A 75 -4.69 -1.54 -15.34
N LEU A 76 -4.84 -1.85 -14.06
CA LEU A 76 -5.84 -1.20 -13.22
C LEU A 76 -5.30 0.13 -12.69
N ARG A 77 -6.20 1.13 -12.60
CA ARG A 77 -5.88 2.45 -12.07
C ARG A 77 -6.01 2.48 -10.55
N ASP A 78 -5.37 3.48 -9.93
CA ASP A 78 -5.48 3.77 -8.48
C ASP A 78 -6.93 3.86 -7.96
N SER A 79 -7.91 4.17 -8.82
CA SER A 79 -9.33 4.15 -8.47
C SER A 79 -9.85 2.78 -8.06
N ALA A 80 -9.32 1.69 -8.64
CA ALA A 80 -9.64 0.33 -8.22
C ALA A 80 -9.07 0.03 -6.82
N ALA A 81 -7.87 0.54 -6.53
CA ALA A 81 -7.28 0.44 -5.21
C ALA A 81 -8.12 1.15 -4.14
N ILE A 82 -8.82 2.25 -4.46
CA ILE A 82 -9.78 2.88 -3.54
C ILE A 82 -10.88 1.89 -3.13
N ALA A 83 -11.42 1.13 -4.09
CA ALA A 83 -12.43 0.11 -3.87
C ALA A 83 -11.91 -1.16 -3.17
N GLY A 84 -10.59 -1.26 -2.92
CA GLY A 84 -9.96 -2.38 -2.21
C GLY A 84 -9.22 -3.36 -3.10
N ASP A 85 -9.28 -3.19 -4.42
CA ASP A 85 -8.62 -4.05 -5.39
C ASP A 85 -7.15 -3.61 -5.56
N VAL A 86 -6.22 -4.39 -5.04
CA VAL A 86 -4.78 -4.08 -5.02
C VAL A 86 -4.05 -4.53 -6.29
N THR A 87 -4.81 -4.98 -7.29
CA THR A 87 -4.33 -5.44 -8.58
C THR A 87 -3.73 -4.29 -9.37
N ASP A 88 -2.52 -4.48 -9.87
CA ASP A 88 -1.87 -3.56 -10.82
C ASP A 88 -2.07 -4.09 -12.26
N ILE A 89 -1.98 -5.41 -12.46
CA ILE A 89 -2.18 -6.09 -13.75
C ILE A 89 -3.17 -7.25 -13.58
N ARG A 90 -4.22 -7.28 -14.42
CA ARG A 90 -5.18 -8.38 -14.50
C ARG A 90 -5.02 -9.11 -15.83
N LEU A 91 -4.90 -10.43 -15.75
CA LEU A 91 -4.82 -11.34 -16.89
C LEU A 91 -6.11 -12.15 -16.97
N ASP A 92 -6.76 -12.15 -18.13
CA ASP A 92 -7.90 -13.03 -18.43
C ASP A 92 -7.48 -14.11 -19.42
N TYR A 93 -7.71 -15.37 -19.07
CA TYR A 93 -7.40 -16.54 -19.90
C TYR A 93 -8.60 -17.02 -20.75
N GLY A 94 -9.73 -16.30 -20.73
CA GLY A 94 -10.92 -16.55 -21.56
C GLY A 94 -11.83 -17.69 -21.08
N ASN A 95 -11.35 -18.55 -20.20
CA ASN A 95 -12.10 -19.66 -19.59
C ASN A 95 -12.67 -19.28 -18.21
N LYS A 96 -12.97 -17.99 -17.99
CA LYS A 96 -13.32 -17.39 -16.68
C LYS A 96 -12.21 -17.45 -15.62
N THR A 97 -11.01 -17.90 -15.99
CA THR A 97 -9.85 -17.81 -15.10
C THR A 97 -9.26 -16.40 -15.20
N ILE A 98 -9.24 -15.71 -14.07
CA ILE A 98 -8.63 -14.39 -13.93
C ILE A 98 -7.46 -14.51 -12.96
N LYS A 99 -6.31 -13.99 -13.37
CA LYS A 99 -5.15 -13.83 -12.49
C LYS A 99 -4.90 -12.35 -12.25
N ASN A 100 -5.01 -11.95 -10.99
CA ASN A 100 -4.72 -10.60 -10.54
C ASN A 100 -3.29 -10.56 -9.97
N ILE A 101 -2.51 -9.58 -10.39
CA ILE A 101 -1.11 -9.40 -9.98
C ILE A 101 -0.98 -8.01 -9.34
N SER A 102 -0.49 -7.98 -8.10
CA SER A 102 0.00 -6.77 -7.45
C SER A 102 1.52 -6.74 -7.57
N LEU A 103 2.05 -5.89 -8.43
CA LEU A 103 3.44 -5.88 -8.84
C LEU A 103 4.22 -4.77 -8.11
N LYS A 104 5.24 -5.16 -7.33
CA LYS A 104 5.98 -4.22 -6.48
C LYS A 104 7.48 -4.25 -6.77
N HIS A 105 8.09 -3.06 -6.73
CA HIS A 105 9.53 -2.89 -6.82
C HIS A 105 10.11 -2.63 -5.43
N ASN A 106 10.82 -3.61 -4.87
CA ASN A 106 11.56 -3.51 -3.60
C ASN A 106 10.71 -3.04 -2.39
N HIS A 107 9.43 -3.41 -2.36
CA HIS A 107 8.56 -3.09 -1.24
C HIS A 107 7.62 -4.27 -0.95
N ASP A 108 7.28 -4.47 0.31
CA ASP A 108 6.32 -5.48 0.76
C ASP A 108 5.08 -4.88 1.44
N ALA A 109 4.94 -3.55 1.40
CA ALA A 109 3.84 -2.88 2.06
C ALA A 109 2.48 -3.37 1.53
N CYS A 110 1.53 -3.47 2.45
CA CYS A 110 0.11 -3.55 2.19
C CYS A 110 -0.45 -2.16 1.86
N LYS A 111 -1.78 -2.06 1.71
CA LYS A 111 -2.42 -0.78 1.39
C LYS A 111 -2.10 0.29 2.44
N HIS A 112 -1.71 1.48 1.97
CA HIS A 112 -1.46 2.62 2.86
C HIS A 112 -2.76 3.11 3.49
N GLN A 113 -2.88 3.00 4.81
CA GLN A 113 -4.03 3.52 5.53
C GLN A 113 -3.84 5.00 5.87
N ARG A 114 -4.91 5.77 5.82
CA ARG A 114 -4.94 7.16 6.30
C ARG A 114 -5.72 7.19 7.61
N PRO A 115 -5.17 7.69 8.74
CA PRO A 115 -5.88 7.69 10.02
C PRO A 115 -7.27 8.33 9.92
N GLY A 116 -7.37 9.50 9.27
CA GLY A 116 -8.64 10.22 9.08
C GLY A 116 -9.72 9.51 8.26
N ALA A 117 -9.49 8.28 7.78
CA ALA A 117 -10.45 7.48 7.04
C ALA A 117 -10.88 6.20 7.78
N LEU A 118 -10.51 6.05 9.07
CA LEU A 118 -10.73 4.82 9.84
C LEU A 118 -12.21 4.39 9.90
N ILE A 119 -13.08 5.20 10.48
CA ILE A 119 -14.47 4.79 10.83
C ILE A 119 -15.28 4.39 9.59
N LYS A 120 -15.56 5.35 8.69
CA LYS A 120 -16.42 5.08 7.53
C LYS A 120 -15.73 4.22 6.45
N ASN A 121 -14.48 4.53 6.10
CA ASN A 121 -13.89 3.96 4.88
C ASN A 121 -13.13 2.66 5.12
N GLN A 122 -12.55 2.46 6.31
CA GLN A 122 -11.75 1.28 6.61
C GLN A 122 -12.56 0.27 7.43
N LEU A 123 -13.22 0.71 8.50
CA LEU A 123 -14.09 -0.13 9.34
C LEU A 123 -15.48 -0.34 8.72
N GLY A 124 -16.03 0.66 8.02
CA GLY A 124 -17.36 0.56 7.41
C GLY A 124 -18.51 0.87 8.33
N ILE A 125 -18.21 1.49 9.46
CA ILE A 125 -19.21 1.88 10.43
C ILE A 125 -19.96 3.09 9.89
N ILE A 126 -21.27 2.93 9.69
CA ILE A 126 -22.16 3.99 9.22
C ILE A 126 -22.78 4.67 10.45
N ASP A 127 -21.93 5.34 11.22
CA ASP A 127 -22.32 6.17 12.37
C ASP A 127 -21.68 7.57 12.21
N PRO A 128 -22.46 8.58 11.78
CA PRO A 128 -21.97 9.94 11.62
C PRO A 128 -21.46 10.59 12.91
N ASN A 129 -22.03 10.23 14.06
CA ASN A 129 -21.62 10.80 15.35
C ASN A 129 -20.27 10.23 15.78
N LEU A 130 -20.08 8.92 15.63
CA LEU A 130 -18.80 8.27 15.90
C LEU A 130 -17.70 8.77 14.95
N ASP A 131 -17.97 8.89 13.64
CA ASP A 131 -16.98 9.42 12.68
C ASP A 131 -16.63 10.88 13.00
N LYS A 132 -17.61 11.71 13.38
CA LYS A 132 -17.37 13.08 13.82
C LYS A 132 -16.54 13.15 15.10
N GLN A 133 -16.84 12.29 16.07
CA GLN A 133 -16.09 12.19 17.33
C GLN A 133 -14.63 11.82 17.04
N TYR A 134 -14.40 10.73 16.31
CA TYR A 134 -13.06 10.28 15.92
C TYR A 134 -12.26 11.38 15.21
N ARG A 135 -12.88 12.06 14.22
CA ARG A 135 -12.23 13.17 13.49
C ARG A 135 -11.92 14.36 14.39
N SER A 136 -12.76 14.64 15.37
CA SER A 136 -12.53 15.71 16.35
C SER A 136 -11.35 15.41 17.26
N GLU A 137 -11.27 14.17 17.78
CA GLU A 137 -10.15 13.71 18.60
C GLU A 137 -8.84 13.72 17.81
N LEU A 138 -8.85 13.22 16.57
CA LEU A 138 -7.70 13.28 15.68
C LEU A 138 -7.25 14.73 15.42
N LYS A 139 -8.21 15.64 15.15
CA LYS A 139 -7.92 17.07 14.95
C LYS A 139 -7.34 17.71 16.20
N SER A 140 -7.75 17.29 17.40
CA SER A 140 -7.16 17.75 18.66
C SER A 140 -5.68 17.37 18.75
N ILE A 141 -5.33 16.12 18.41
CA ILE A 141 -3.93 15.67 18.33
C ILE A 141 -3.14 16.52 17.33
N GLU A 142 -3.68 16.71 16.12
CA GLU A 142 -3.04 17.54 15.08
C GLU A 142 -2.83 18.98 15.54
N ASN A 143 -3.81 19.58 16.21
CA ASN A 143 -3.72 20.95 16.72
C ASN A 143 -2.68 21.09 17.82
N ARG A 144 -2.55 20.12 18.73
CA ARG A 144 -1.46 20.10 19.72
C ARG A 144 -0.09 20.14 19.06
N PHE A 145 0.10 19.35 18.00
CA PHE A 145 1.34 19.38 17.23
C PHE A 145 1.55 20.73 16.52
N LYS A 146 0.50 21.28 15.88
CA LYS A 146 0.56 22.57 15.19
C LYS A 146 0.85 23.74 16.11
N ASN A 147 0.42 23.69 17.36
CA ASN A 147 0.73 24.70 18.36
C ASN A 147 2.22 24.77 18.72
N LEU A 148 3.01 23.76 18.33
CA LEU A 148 4.46 23.81 18.48
C LEU A 148 5.12 24.70 17.43
N VAL A 149 4.47 25.00 16.29
CA VAL A 149 5.07 25.67 15.14
C VAL A 149 5.48 27.11 15.48
N LEU A 150 6.72 27.47 15.15
CA LEU A 150 7.23 28.83 15.19
C LEU A 150 7.42 29.39 13.77
N VAL A 151 7.59 30.71 13.66
CA VAL A 151 7.86 31.38 12.38
C VAL A 151 9.09 30.81 11.68
N SER A 152 10.13 30.42 12.44
CA SER A 152 11.35 29.77 11.92
C SER A 152 11.10 28.42 11.23
N ASP A 153 9.99 27.76 11.53
CA ASP A 153 9.63 26.45 10.96
C ASP A 153 8.93 26.57 9.60
N ILE A 154 8.64 27.80 9.18
CA ILE A 154 7.92 28.11 7.94
C ILE A 154 8.94 28.43 6.83
N ASP A 155 8.77 27.82 5.65
CA ASP A 155 9.54 28.13 4.45
C ASP A 155 9.03 29.39 3.74
N ASN A 156 9.78 29.88 2.75
CA ASN A 156 9.42 31.10 2.02
C ASN A 156 8.07 31.00 1.29
N ASP A 157 7.58 29.79 1.05
CA ASP A 157 6.31 29.50 0.41
C ASP A 157 5.15 29.38 1.42
N GLY A 158 5.40 29.68 2.71
CA GLY A 158 4.41 29.60 3.77
C GLY A 158 4.10 28.17 4.26
N ASN A 159 4.93 27.18 3.92
CA ASN A 159 4.76 25.80 4.38
C ASN A 159 5.56 25.52 5.64
N CYS A 160 4.94 24.84 6.59
CA CYS A 160 5.61 24.33 7.78
C CYS A 160 6.39 23.05 7.44
N LEU A 161 7.61 22.92 7.97
CA LEU A 161 8.47 21.76 7.76
C LEU A 161 8.55 20.91 9.03
N PHE A 162 8.14 19.63 8.94
CA PHE A 162 8.24 18.69 10.06
C PHE A 162 9.68 18.53 10.58
N SER A 163 10.67 18.59 9.69
CA SER A 163 12.08 18.47 10.05
C SER A 163 12.56 19.60 10.95
N ARG A 164 12.12 20.85 10.72
CA ARG A 164 12.51 22.01 11.53
C ARG A 164 11.94 21.93 12.94
N ILE A 165 10.65 21.56 13.05
CA ILE A 165 10.00 21.32 14.34
C ILE A 165 10.70 20.18 15.09
N LYS A 166 11.04 19.08 14.40
CA LYS A 166 11.78 17.95 15.00
C LYS A 166 13.15 18.37 15.54
N VAL A 167 13.89 19.21 14.84
CA VAL A 167 15.21 19.69 15.32
C VAL A 167 15.06 20.47 16.63
N ARG A 168 14.05 21.34 16.71
CA ARG A 168 13.80 22.17 17.90
C ARG A 168 13.12 21.41 19.05
N VAL A 169 12.21 20.49 18.72
CA VAL A 169 11.43 19.69 19.66
C VAL A 169 11.59 18.21 19.26
N PRO A 170 12.68 17.53 19.68
CA PRO A 170 13.06 16.20 19.19
C PRO A 170 11.98 15.12 19.30
N HIS A 171 11.13 15.20 20.33
CA HIS A 171 10.09 14.22 20.62
C HIS A 171 8.74 14.57 20.00
N SER A 172 8.60 15.72 19.33
CA SER A 172 7.31 16.16 18.75
C SER A 172 6.74 15.17 17.74
N ILE A 173 7.57 14.61 16.86
CA ILE A 173 7.15 13.65 15.83
C ILE A 173 6.84 12.27 16.43
N PRO A 174 7.71 11.65 17.26
CA PRO A 174 7.35 10.42 17.98
C PRO A 174 6.07 10.55 18.81
N ASN A 175 5.89 11.66 19.53
CA ASN A 175 4.69 11.88 20.34
C ASN A 175 3.44 12.02 19.48
N LEU A 176 3.51 12.79 18.37
CA LEU A 176 2.42 12.86 17.40
C LEU A 176 2.05 11.47 16.89
N TYR A 177 3.04 10.65 16.54
CA TYR A 177 2.77 9.32 16.02
C TYR A 177 2.17 8.40 17.07
N SER A 178 2.71 8.42 18.30
CA SER A 178 2.18 7.66 19.44
C SER A 178 0.72 8.04 19.73
N ASP A 179 0.40 9.33 19.80
CA ASP A 179 -0.97 9.81 20.06
C ASP A 179 -1.96 9.30 19.01
N VAL A 180 -1.59 9.38 17.72
CA VAL A 180 -2.46 8.90 16.63
C VAL A 180 -2.58 7.39 16.63
N CYS A 181 -1.49 6.65 16.89
CA CYS A 181 -1.53 5.20 16.99
C CYS A 181 -2.43 4.73 18.15
N ASN A 182 -2.34 5.39 19.32
CA ASN A 182 -3.20 5.11 20.47
C ASN A 182 -4.67 5.40 20.16
N LEU A 183 -4.97 6.51 19.47
CA LEU A 183 -6.34 6.82 19.04
C LEU A 183 -6.89 5.73 18.10
N VAL A 184 -6.13 5.33 17.08
CA VAL A 184 -6.54 4.27 16.15
C VAL A 184 -6.76 2.95 16.91
N MET A 185 -5.82 2.57 17.77
CA MET A 185 -5.93 1.38 18.61
C MET A 185 -7.18 1.39 19.49
N HIS A 186 -7.48 2.52 20.13
CA HIS A 186 -8.67 2.68 20.96
C HIS A 186 -9.96 2.39 20.17
N TYR A 187 -10.10 2.96 18.97
CA TYR A 187 -11.29 2.73 18.15
C TYR A 187 -11.36 1.32 17.58
N LEU A 188 -10.22 0.71 17.24
CA LEU A 188 -10.18 -0.69 16.82
C LEU A 188 -10.68 -1.63 17.93
N LEU A 189 -10.30 -1.38 19.19
CA LEU A 189 -10.64 -2.27 20.30
C LEU A 189 -12.03 -2.05 20.90
N ASN A 190 -12.55 -0.81 20.87
CA ASN A 190 -13.76 -0.46 21.64
C ASN A 190 -14.98 -0.16 20.76
N HIS A 191 -14.82 -0.01 19.45
CA HIS A 191 -15.88 0.45 18.55
C HIS A 191 -16.05 -0.44 17.31
N THR A 192 -15.57 -1.68 17.34
CA THR A 192 -15.69 -2.61 16.21
C THR A 192 -16.51 -3.83 16.57
N ASP A 193 -17.23 -4.34 15.57
CA ASP A 193 -17.88 -5.64 15.56
C ASP A 193 -17.23 -6.55 14.51
N ALA A 194 -17.71 -7.78 14.39
CA ALA A 194 -17.15 -8.76 13.46
C ALA A 194 -17.20 -8.29 11.99
N ALA A 195 -18.30 -7.64 11.58
CA ALA A 195 -18.43 -7.09 10.23
C ALA A 195 -17.40 -5.99 9.95
N SER A 196 -17.17 -5.11 10.94
CA SER A 196 -16.18 -4.05 10.87
C SER A 196 -14.75 -4.60 10.79
N ILE A 197 -14.43 -5.63 11.56
CA ILE A 197 -13.10 -6.27 11.52
C ILE A 197 -12.88 -7.00 10.20
N GLN A 198 -13.88 -7.72 9.68
CA GLN A 198 -13.79 -8.37 8.38
C GLN A 198 -13.51 -7.35 7.27
N ARG A 199 -14.23 -6.22 7.29
CA ARG A 199 -14.03 -5.15 6.32
C ARG A 199 -12.67 -4.48 6.47
N TYR A 200 -12.25 -4.23 7.70
CA TYR A 200 -10.93 -3.67 7.99
C TYR A 200 -9.84 -4.59 7.47
N PHE A 201 -9.87 -5.87 7.82
CA PHE A 201 -8.94 -6.88 7.33
C PHE A 201 -8.86 -6.86 5.80
N ARG A 202 -9.99 -6.98 5.10
CA ARG A 202 -10.04 -6.95 3.63
C ARG A 202 -9.54 -5.64 3.03
N PHE A 203 -9.78 -4.50 3.68
CA PHE A 203 -9.21 -3.23 3.27
C PHE A 203 -7.66 -3.27 3.29
N LEU A 204 -7.07 -3.94 4.27
CA LEU A 204 -5.62 -3.99 4.49
C LEU A 204 -4.91 -4.93 3.55
N VAL A 205 -5.38 -6.17 3.48
CA VAL A 205 -4.72 -7.25 2.74
C VAL A 205 -5.22 -7.40 1.30
N GLY A 206 -6.39 -6.85 0.97
CA GLY A 206 -7.04 -6.96 -0.34
C GLY A 206 -8.41 -7.64 -0.27
N ASN A 207 -9.34 -7.19 -1.11
CA ASN A 207 -10.70 -7.72 -1.20
C ASN A 207 -10.92 -8.67 -2.39
N THR A 208 -9.89 -8.92 -3.19
CA THR A 208 -9.88 -9.84 -4.33
C THR A 208 -8.78 -10.89 -4.13
N ASN A 209 -8.87 -12.02 -4.83
CA ASN A 209 -7.75 -12.97 -4.93
C ASN A 209 -6.67 -12.38 -5.84
N PHE A 210 -5.41 -12.41 -5.40
CA PHE A 210 -4.28 -11.90 -6.19
C PHE A 210 -2.95 -12.54 -5.75
N GLU A 211 -1.96 -12.48 -6.63
CA GLU A 211 -0.56 -12.71 -6.28
C GLU A 211 0.14 -11.36 -6.03
N LYS A 212 0.84 -11.24 -4.91
CA LYS A 212 1.81 -10.15 -4.72
C LYS A 212 3.14 -10.61 -5.27
N VAL A 213 3.65 -9.92 -6.29
CA VAL A 213 4.90 -10.23 -6.97
C VAL A 213 5.87 -9.09 -6.71
N ILE A 214 6.99 -9.41 -6.07
CA ILE A 214 7.97 -8.41 -5.63
C ILE A 214 9.31 -8.70 -6.30
N LEU A 215 9.79 -7.72 -7.05
CA LEU A 215 11.19 -7.69 -7.49
C LEU A 215 12.07 -7.24 -6.33
N ASP A 216 13.02 -8.07 -5.91
CA ASP A 216 14.14 -7.70 -5.04
C ASP A 216 15.41 -7.47 -5.88
N PRO A 217 15.81 -6.21 -6.11
CA PRO A 217 17.00 -5.88 -6.88
C PRO A 217 18.30 -6.38 -6.27
N LYS A 218 18.38 -6.51 -4.94
CA LYS A 218 19.64 -6.82 -4.24
C LYS A 218 20.01 -8.28 -4.40
N SER A 219 19.02 -9.16 -4.26
CA SER A 219 19.20 -10.60 -4.40
C SER A 219 18.93 -11.10 -5.82
N ARG A 220 18.51 -10.21 -6.74
CA ARG A 220 18.00 -10.55 -8.07
C ARG A 220 17.02 -11.70 -8.00
N SER A 221 15.97 -11.49 -7.20
CA SER A 221 14.95 -12.50 -6.99
C SER A 221 13.54 -11.94 -7.13
N ILE A 222 12.61 -12.84 -7.39
CA ILE A 222 11.17 -12.61 -7.47
C ILE A 222 10.54 -13.32 -6.30
N LEU A 223 9.98 -12.56 -5.36
CA LEU A 223 9.18 -13.10 -4.27
C LEU A 223 7.72 -13.07 -4.70
N ILE A 224 7.09 -14.24 -4.76
CA ILE A 224 5.67 -14.41 -5.06
C ILE A 224 4.97 -14.84 -3.78
N LYS A 225 3.92 -14.11 -3.40
CA LYS A 225 3.05 -14.42 -2.27
C LYS A 225 1.62 -14.56 -2.77
N ASP A 226 1.00 -15.70 -2.49
CA ASP A 226 -0.35 -16.00 -2.95
C ASP A 226 -1.40 -15.59 -1.91
N PHE A 227 -2.08 -14.48 -2.16
CA PHE A 227 -3.18 -14.00 -1.33
C PHE A 227 -4.54 -14.52 -1.80
N SER A 228 -4.56 -15.57 -2.64
CA SER A 228 -5.79 -16.24 -3.04
C SER A 228 -6.37 -17.05 -1.88
N ASN A 229 -7.70 -17.01 -1.75
CA ASN A 229 -8.44 -17.82 -0.79
C ASN A 229 -8.03 -17.61 0.68
N ILE A 230 -7.48 -16.44 1.02
CA ILE A 230 -7.13 -16.11 2.40
C ILE A 230 -8.41 -16.08 3.26
N PRO A 231 -8.39 -16.71 4.46
CA PRO A 231 -9.53 -16.69 5.37
C PRO A 231 -9.81 -15.26 5.84
N ASN A 232 -11.08 -14.92 6.04
CA ASN A 232 -11.45 -13.67 6.69
C ASN A 232 -11.03 -13.67 8.16
N ALA A 233 -10.85 -12.46 8.72
CA ALA A 233 -10.80 -12.25 10.16
C ALA A 233 -12.17 -11.77 10.66
N ASN A 234 -12.60 -12.26 11.82
CA ASN A 234 -13.86 -11.85 12.44
C ASN A 234 -13.64 -11.10 13.76
N SER A 235 -12.42 -11.12 14.30
CA SER A 235 -12.09 -10.44 15.54
C SER A 235 -10.61 -10.08 15.59
N LEU A 236 -10.27 -9.14 16.49
CA LEU A 236 -8.90 -8.87 16.88
C LEU A 236 -8.57 -9.72 18.11
N ILE A 237 -7.48 -10.49 18.05
CA ILE A 237 -6.92 -11.14 19.23
C ILE A 237 -6.32 -10.09 20.16
N LYS A 238 -5.56 -9.14 19.59
CA LYS A 238 -4.98 -8.00 20.31
C LYS A 238 -4.56 -6.89 19.37
N ALA A 239 -4.49 -5.68 19.90
CA ALA A 239 -3.78 -4.57 19.30
C ALA A 239 -2.91 -3.89 20.35
N TYR A 240 -1.69 -3.51 20.00
CA TYR A 240 -0.74 -2.85 20.93
C TYR A 240 0.27 -2.00 20.17
N ILE A 241 0.94 -1.09 20.88
CA ILE A 241 2.07 -0.33 20.35
C ILE A 241 3.36 -1.08 20.71
N ASP A 242 4.13 -1.49 19.70
CA ASP A 242 5.42 -2.16 19.94
C ASP A 242 6.39 -1.16 20.61
N PRO A 243 6.87 -1.44 21.83
CA PRO A 243 7.72 -0.51 22.57
C PRO A 243 9.09 -0.30 21.93
N LYS A 244 9.54 -1.19 21.03
CA LYS A 244 10.86 -1.09 20.39
C LYS A 244 10.88 -0.09 19.24
N ASN A 245 9.79 0.02 18.49
CA ASN A 245 9.74 0.80 17.24
C ASN A 245 8.55 1.78 17.17
N GLY A 246 7.59 1.71 18.10
CA GLY A 246 6.40 2.56 18.15
C GLY A 246 5.33 2.20 17.13
N TYR A 247 5.38 1.02 16.51
CA TYR A 247 4.42 0.63 15.48
C TYR A 247 3.14 0.10 16.14
N LEU A 248 2.00 0.39 15.51
CA LEU A 248 0.75 -0.25 15.90
C LEU A 248 0.75 -1.67 15.34
N VAL A 249 0.73 -2.66 16.23
CA VAL A 249 0.61 -4.07 15.89
C VAL A 249 -0.83 -4.50 16.08
N VAL A 250 -1.41 -5.09 15.04
CA VAL A 250 -2.79 -5.62 15.05
C VAL A 250 -2.75 -7.10 14.72
N GLN A 251 -3.21 -7.94 15.64
CA GLN A 251 -3.31 -9.38 15.46
C GLN A 251 -4.78 -9.79 15.29
N PHE A 252 -5.05 -10.47 14.18
CA PHE A 252 -6.35 -10.99 13.81
C PHE A 252 -6.50 -12.46 14.21
N ASP A 253 -7.74 -12.93 14.32
CA ASP A 253 -8.08 -14.33 14.64
C ASP A 253 -7.82 -15.35 13.53
N ASN A 254 -7.39 -14.89 12.34
CA ASN A 254 -7.04 -15.71 11.19
C ASN A 254 -5.51 -15.83 10.97
N ASN A 255 -4.72 -15.67 12.04
CA ASN A 255 -3.25 -15.73 12.09
C ASN A 255 -2.51 -14.58 11.37
N PHE A 256 -3.23 -13.61 10.81
CA PHE A 256 -2.56 -12.41 10.29
C PHE A 256 -2.14 -11.48 11.43
N ILE A 257 -0.89 -11.06 11.39
CA ILE A 257 -0.34 -10.00 12.24
C ILE A 257 0.13 -8.88 11.31
N LEU A 258 -0.40 -7.67 11.50
CA LEU A 258 0.02 -6.50 10.75
C LEU A 258 0.81 -5.54 11.64
N ASN A 259 1.99 -5.17 11.17
CA ASN A 259 2.85 -4.16 11.76
C ASN A 259 2.66 -2.84 11.01
N MET A 260 2.16 -1.82 11.69
CA MET A 260 1.74 -0.57 11.07
C MET A 260 2.58 0.61 11.56
N ARG A 261 3.45 1.10 10.68
CA ARG A 261 4.30 2.27 10.92
C ARG A 261 3.60 3.54 10.48
N LEU A 262 3.21 4.38 11.43
CA LEU A 262 2.73 5.73 11.13
C LEU A 262 3.90 6.64 10.74
N HIS A 263 3.70 7.45 9.71
CA HIS A 263 4.62 8.51 9.34
C HIS A 263 3.92 9.63 8.54
N THR A 264 4.62 10.75 8.37
CA THR A 264 4.20 11.85 7.51
C THR A 264 4.39 11.49 6.03
N ALA A 265 3.34 11.56 5.24
CA ALA A 265 3.35 11.34 3.79
C ALA A 265 3.90 12.53 2.98
N SER A 266 4.20 13.64 3.64
CA SER A 266 4.82 14.85 3.07
C SER A 266 5.80 15.42 4.08
N SER A 267 6.90 16.00 3.60
CA SER A 267 7.84 16.76 4.45
C SER A 267 7.28 18.12 4.88
N LYS A 268 6.25 18.61 4.17
CA LYS A 268 5.61 19.92 4.33
C LYS A 268 4.14 19.79 4.74
N PHE A 269 3.62 20.75 5.51
CA PHE A 269 2.20 20.90 5.81
C PHE A 269 1.79 22.37 5.96
N LYS A 270 0.49 22.66 5.90
CA LYS A 270 -0.06 23.99 6.22
C LYS A 270 -0.82 23.94 7.54
N LEU A 271 -0.80 25.04 8.30
CA LEU A 271 -1.53 25.15 9.57
C LEU A 271 -3.05 24.96 9.40
N THR A 272 -3.59 25.39 8.26
CA THR A 272 -5.01 25.33 7.92
C THR A 272 -5.49 23.94 7.45
N SER A 273 -4.59 23.03 7.11
CA SER A 273 -4.91 21.69 6.59
C SER A 273 -4.64 20.60 7.62
N SER A 274 -5.34 19.47 7.55
CA SER A 274 -4.95 18.27 8.31
C SER A 274 -3.53 17.82 7.99
N LEU A 275 -2.88 17.15 8.95
CA LEU A 275 -1.53 16.64 8.75
C LEU A 275 -1.62 15.43 7.81
N SER A 276 -0.77 15.41 6.78
CA SER A 276 -0.74 14.29 5.84
C SER A 276 -0.02 13.10 6.47
N LEU A 277 -0.73 12.32 7.26
CA LEU A 277 -0.24 11.11 7.91
C LEU A 277 -0.69 9.86 7.14
N LYS A 278 0.12 8.80 7.15
CA LYS A 278 -0.25 7.48 6.63
C LYS A 278 0.46 6.36 7.37
N PHE A 279 -0.17 5.20 7.42
CA PHE A 279 0.47 3.96 7.86
C PHE A 279 1.10 3.24 6.67
N ASP A 280 2.36 2.85 6.82
CA ASP A 280 2.97 1.76 6.04
C ASP A 280 2.73 0.48 6.83
N SER A 281 1.92 -0.42 6.28
CA SER A 281 1.53 -1.67 6.94
C SER A 281 2.26 -2.84 6.30
N THR A 282 2.81 -3.74 7.08
CA THR A 282 3.42 -4.99 6.60
C THR A 282 2.78 -6.17 7.31
N VAL A 283 2.64 -7.28 6.58
CA VAL A 283 2.19 -8.56 7.15
C VAL A 283 3.40 -9.29 7.70
N ASP A 284 3.28 -9.83 8.90
CA ASP A 284 4.23 -10.82 9.41
C ASP A 284 4.03 -12.15 8.69
N MET A 285 4.86 -12.37 7.67
CA MET A 285 4.79 -13.55 6.81
C MET A 285 5.17 -14.85 7.51
N ASN A 286 5.82 -14.80 8.68
CA ASN A 286 6.15 -16.03 9.42
C ASN A 286 4.90 -16.67 10.04
N ASN A 287 3.88 -15.87 10.30
CA ASN A 287 2.63 -16.29 10.94
C ASN A 287 1.46 -16.33 9.95
N ALA A 288 1.50 -15.50 8.90
CA ALA A 288 0.40 -15.41 7.95
C ALA A 288 0.23 -16.71 7.14
N PRO A 289 -1.02 -17.20 6.95
CA PRO A 289 -1.33 -18.38 6.13
C PRO A 289 -1.28 -18.04 4.63
N VAL A 290 -0.16 -17.50 4.16
CA VAL A 290 0.05 -17.03 2.80
C VAL A 290 1.21 -17.83 2.21
N PRO A 291 0.94 -18.74 1.25
CA PRO A 291 2.00 -19.44 0.54
C PRO A 291 2.95 -18.44 -0.13
N SER A 292 4.24 -18.70 -0.04
CA SER A 292 5.25 -17.87 -0.69
C SER A 292 6.33 -18.71 -1.33
N ARG A 293 6.85 -18.24 -2.46
CA ARG A 293 7.99 -18.84 -3.16
C ARG A 293 8.91 -17.77 -3.73
N THR A 294 10.17 -18.12 -3.90
CA THR A 294 11.20 -17.22 -4.45
C THR A 294 11.78 -17.82 -5.72
N ILE A 295 12.01 -16.98 -6.72
CA ILE A 295 12.64 -17.35 -8.00
C ILE A 295 13.89 -16.46 -8.17
N THR A 296 15.03 -17.04 -8.52
CA THR A 296 16.29 -16.29 -8.75
C THR A 296 16.57 -16.14 -10.24
N PHE A 297 17.23 -15.04 -10.65
CA PHE A 297 17.59 -14.74 -12.04
C PHE A 297 18.76 -13.74 -12.20
#